data_AF-A0A246A8M5-F1
#
_entry.id   AF-A0A246A8M5-F1
#
_cell.length_a   1.000
_cell.length_b   1.000
_cell.length_c   1.000
_cell.angle_alpha   90.00
_cell.angle_beta   90.00
_cell.angle_gamma   90.00
#
_symmetry.space_group_name_H-M   'P 1'
#
loop_
_entity.id
_entity.type
_entity.pdbx_description
1 polymer ?
#
loop_
_entity_poly.entity_id
_entity_poly.type
_entity_poly.pdbx_seq_one_letter_code
_entity_poly.pdbx_strand_id
1 'polypeptide(L)'
;MNNTNEIAKPLDLSFLEKMSGNSPKFILNMIDLFISQMPVLLSTVEEAMSQKDLDKIASTVHKMKTSFTYFGRADITEQLKAIEQQALDRMDIKTLSMCLEDLKVPIGILTVQLHDYKSNFQF
;
A
#
# COMPACT_ATOMS: atom_id res chain seq x y z
N MET A 1 19.34 16.50 3.05
CA MET A 1 19.08 16.70 1.62
C MET A 1 17.84 15.88 1.31
N ASN A 2 16.65 16.49 1.35
CA ASN A 2 15.40 15.76 1.15
C ASN A 2 15.02 15.93 -0.32
N ASN A 3 15.29 14.91 -1.14
CA ASN A 3 14.89 14.88 -2.53
C ASN A 3 13.36 14.87 -2.61
N THR A 4 12.78 16.02 -2.97
CA THR A 4 11.35 16.21 -3.19
C THR A 4 10.78 15.29 -4.31
N ASN A 5 11.65 14.61 -5.06
CA ASN A 5 11.31 13.69 -6.14
C ASN A 5 10.93 12.27 -5.70
N GLU A 6 11.15 11.87 -4.45
CA GLU A 6 10.75 10.52 -3.98
C GLU A 6 9.29 10.45 -3.52
N ILE A 7 8.68 11.62 -3.23
CA ILE A 7 7.36 11.71 -2.60
C ILE A 7 6.25 11.43 -3.63
N ALA A 8 6.43 11.80 -4.89
CA ALA A 8 5.41 11.64 -5.94
C ALA A 8 5.94 10.81 -7.11
N LYS A 9 6.15 9.51 -6.88
CA LYS A 9 6.32 8.58 -8.01
C LYS A 9 5.06 8.59 -8.88
N PRO A 10 5.18 8.65 -10.22
CA PRO A 10 4.05 8.52 -11.12
C PRO A 10 3.30 7.20 -10.88
N LEU A 11 2.00 7.22 -11.13
CA LEU A 11 1.19 6.00 -11.14
C LEU A 11 1.68 5.06 -12.24
N ASP A 12 1.97 3.81 -11.87
CA ASP A 12 2.36 2.75 -12.80
C ASP A 12 1.33 1.62 -12.77
N LEU A 13 0.61 1.44 -13.88
CA LEU A 13 -0.38 0.39 -14.08
C LEU A 13 0.12 -0.71 -15.03
N SER A 14 1.39 -0.68 -15.45
CA SER A 14 1.92 -1.59 -16.49
C SER A 14 1.70 -3.07 -16.15
N PHE A 15 1.81 -3.42 -14.87
CA PHE A 15 1.55 -4.77 -14.39
C PHE A 15 0.07 -5.15 -14.51
N LEU A 16 -0.83 -4.26 -14.10
CA LEU A 16 -2.28 -4.42 -14.22
C LEU A 16 -2.73 -4.50 -15.68
N GLU A 17 -2.19 -3.65 -16.56
CA GLU A 17 -2.47 -3.65 -18.00
C GLU A 17 -2.06 -4.98 -18.63
N LYS A 18 -0.83 -5.44 -18.33
CA LYS A 18 -0.32 -6.74 -18.81
C LYS A 18 -1.16 -7.92 -18.31
N MET A 19 -1.55 -7.91 -17.03
CA MET A 19 -2.33 -9.01 -16.44
C MET A 19 -3.78 -9.02 -16.92
N SER A 20 -4.35 -7.84 -17.19
CA SER A 20 -5.75 -7.68 -17.61
C SER A 20 -6.00 -7.90 -19.10
N GLY A 21 -4.94 -8.05 -19.90
CA GLY A 21 -5.05 -8.02 -21.37
C GLY A 21 -5.60 -6.67 -21.86
N ASN A 22 -5.22 -5.58 -21.20
CA ASN A 22 -5.74 -4.22 -21.42
C ASN A 22 -7.26 -4.07 -21.23
N SER A 23 -7.88 -4.88 -20.37
CA SER A 23 -9.31 -4.73 -20.04
C SER A 23 -9.53 -3.56 -19.07
N PRO A 24 -10.13 -2.43 -19.51
CA PRO A 24 -10.30 -1.27 -18.65
C PRO A 24 -11.20 -1.57 -17.44
N LYS A 25 -12.21 -2.41 -17.64
CA LYS A 25 -13.11 -2.87 -16.57
C LYS A 25 -12.36 -3.59 -15.46
N PHE A 26 -11.40 -4.45 -15.80
CA PHE A 26 -10.58 -5.15 -14.81
C PHE A 26 -9.71 -4.17 -14.02
N ILE A 27 -9.07 -3.22 -14.71
CA ILE A 27 -8.23 -2.20 -14.07
C ILE A 27 -9.07 -1.38 -13.08
N LEU A 28 -10.24 -0.88 -13.49
CA LEU A 28 -11.14 -0.11 -12.62
C LEU A 28 -11.61 -0.93 -11.40
N ASN A 29 -11.93 -2.21 -11.58
CA ASN A 29 -12.31 -3.09 -10.47
C ASN A 29 -11.15 -3.25 -9.46
N MET A 30 -9.91 -3.39 -9.94
CA MET A 30 -8.74 -3.52 -9.07
C MET A 30 -8.45 -2.22 -8.32
N ILE A 31 -8.64 -1.07 -8.97
CA ILE A 31 -8.56 0.24 -8.34
C ILE A 31 -9.61 0.38 -7.22
N ASP A 32 -10.86 0.00 -7.50
CA ASP A 32 -11.95 0.05 -6.51
C ASP A 32 -11.69 -0.86 -5.31
N LEU A 33 -11.16 -2.05 -5.58
CA LEU A 33 -10.75 -2.97 -4.53
C LEU A 33 -9.65 -2.36 -3.66
N PHE A 34 -8.64 -1.75 -4.27
CA PHE A 34 -7.56 -1.10 -3.54
C PHE A 34 -8.06 0.07 -2.67
N ILE A 35 -8.82 1.00 -3.27
CA ILE A 35 -9.32 2.20 -2.58
C ILE A 35 -10.23 1.82 -1.41
N SER A 36 -11.07 0.79 -1.57
CA SER A 36 -11.96 0.33 -0.50
C SER A 36 -11.24 -0.42 0.62
N GLN A 37 -10.22 -1.22 0.29
CA GLN A 37 -9.53 -2.06 1.28
C GLN A 37 -8.42 -1.33 2.03
N MET A 38 -7.69 -0.41 1.39
CA MET A 38 -6.49 0.18 1.98
C MET A 38 -6.77 0.91 3.31
N PRO A 39 -7.85 1.71 3.46
CA PRO A 39 -8.17 2.34 4.74
C PRO A 39 -8.46 1.33 5.85
N VAL A 40 -9.13 0.22 5.51
CA VAL A 40 -9.45 -0.86 6.46
C VAL A 40 -8.18 -1.56 6.94
N LEU A 41 -7.27 -1.86 6.00
CA LEU A 41 -5.99 -2.51 6.32
C LEU A 41 -5.10 -1.59 7.17
N LEU A 42 -5.03 -0.30 6.86
CA LEU A 42 -4.31 0.70 7.65
C LEU A 42 -4.84 0.77 9.08
N SER A 43 -6.15 0.92 9.25
CA SER A 43 -6.77 0.93 10.58
C SER A 43 -6.52 -0.38 11.34
N THR A 44 -6.59 -1.52 10.65
CA THR A 44 -6.34 -2.84 11.25
C THR A 44 -4.90 -2.98 11.76
N VAL A 45 -3.90 -2.51 11.00
CA VAL A 45 -2.50 -2.59 11.44
C VAL A 45 -2.24 -1.61 12.59
N GLU A 46 -2.82 -0.41 12.59
CA GLU A 46 -2.71 0.55 13.70
C GLU A 46 -3.34 0.03 14.99
N GLU A 47 -4.49 -0.63 14.90
CA GLU A 47 -5.12 -1.30 16.04
C GLU A 47 -4.22 -2.42 16.56
N ALA A 48 -3.66 -3.25 15.67
CA ALA A 48 -2.74 -4.31 16.04
C ALA A 48 -1.46 -3.78 16.72
N MET A 49 -0.93 -2.62 16.28
CA MET A 49 0.17 -1.92 16.96
C MET A 49 -0.22 -1.52 18.38
N SER A 50 -1.42 -0.98 18.57
CA SER A 50 -1.94 -0.56 19.88
C SER A 50 -2.12 -1.76 20.83
N GLN A 51 -2.53 -2.91 20.31
CA GLN A 51 -2.66 -4.16 21.07
C GLN A 51 -1.36 -4.95 21.19
N LYS A 52 -0.27 -4.49 20.56
CA LYS A 52 1.03 -5.19 20.46
C LYS A 52 0.91 -6.60 19.86
N ASP A 53 -0.06 -6.80 18.97
CA ASP A 53 -0.29 -8.08 18.29
C ASP A 53 0.59 -8.18 17.04
N LEU A 54 1.81 -8.68 17.24
CA LEU A 54 2.83 -8.81 16.20
C LEU A 54 2.44 -9.77 15.08
N ASP A 55 1.70 -10.82 15.39
CA ASP A 55 1.23 -11.79 14.39
C ASP A 55 0.15 -11.15 13.49
N LYS A 56 -0.73 -10.34 14.09
CA LYS A 56 -1.71 -9.55 13.34
C LYS A 56 -1.07 -8.45 12.52
N ILE A 57 -0.03 -7.79 13.02
CA ILE A 57 0.76 -6.82 12.26
C ILE A 57 1.34 -7.48 11.02
N ALA A 58 2.10 -8.57 11.18
CA ALA A 58 2.74 -9.27 10.08
C ALA A 58 1.73 -9.70 9.01
N SER A 59 0.63 -10.34 9.41
CA SER A 59 -0.39 -10.81 8.48
C SER A 59 -1.17 -9.67 7.79
N THR A 60 -1.37 -8.53 8.45
CA THR A 60 -2.05 -7.37 7.84
C THR A 60 -1.13 -6.64 6.86
N VAL A 61 0.13 -6.43 7.24
CA VAL A 61 1.16 -5.83 6.38
C VAL A 61 1.43 -6.70 5.14
N HIS A 62 1.42 -8.02 5.28
CA HIS A 62 1.50 -8.94 4.14
C HIS A 62 0.37 -8.69 3.11
N LYS A 63 -0.87 -8.51 3.58
CA LYS A 63 -2.02 -8.21 2.71
C LYS A 63 -1.86 -6.87 2.02
N MET A 64 -1.43 -5.83 2.75
CA MET A 64 -1.12 -4.52 2.16
C MET A 64 -0.10 -4.66 1.04
N LYS A 65 1.03 -5.35 1.31
CA LYS A 65 2.11 -5.57 0.33
C LYS A 65 1.61 -6.23 -0.96
N THR A 66 0.77 -7.24 -0.84
CA THR A 66 0.15 -7.90 -2.00
C THR A 66 -0.71 -6.93 -2.81
N SER A 67 -1.48 -6.06 -2.17
CA SER A 67 -2.26 -5.03 -2.86
C SER A 67 -1.38 -4.05 -3.64
N PHE A 68 -0.23 -3.62 -3.10
CA PHE A 68 0.69 -2.70 -3.79
C PHE A 68 1.44 -3.30 -4.97
N THR A 69 1.56 -4.64 -5.02
CA THR A 69 2.26 -5.34 -6.13
C THR A 69 1.60 -5.04 -7.49
N TYR A 70 0.29 -4.78 -7.50
CA TYR A 70 -0.46 -4.46 -8.72
C TYR A 70 -0.18 -3.05 -9.27
N PHE A 71 0.29 -2.11 -8.43
CA PHE A 71 0.36 -0.68 -8.75
C PHE A 71 1.80 -0.15 -8.88
N GLY A 72 2.76 -1.03 -9.17
CA GLY A 72 4.15 -0.63 -9.48
C GLY A 72 4.92 0.06 -8.35
N ARG A 73 4.42 0.03 -7.11
CA ARG A 73 5.05 0.70 -5.96
C ARG A 73 6.04 -0.20 -5.23
N ALA A 74 7.13 -0.53 -5.93
CA ALA A 74 8.22 -1.34 -5.38
C ALA A 74 8.76 -0.77 -4.05
N ASP A 75 8.89 0.55 -3.95
CA ASP A 75 9.28 1.29 -2.75
C ASP A 75 8.39 0.96 -1.54
N ILE A 76 7.07 1.02 -1.73
CA ILE A 76 6.11 0.71 -0.66
C ILE A 76 6.16 -0.79 -0.34
N THR A 77 6.24 -1.67 -1.35
CA THR A 77 6.30 -3.12 -1.11
C THR A 77 7.55 -3.55 -0.36
N GLU A 78 8.70 -2.91 -0.59
CA GLU A 78 9.95 -3.18 0.12
C GLU A 78 9.88 -2.74 1.58
N GLN A 79 9.32 -1.55 1.84
CA GLN A 79 9.11 -1.06 3.21
C GLN A 79 8.10 -1.91 3.98
N LEU A 80 6.99 -2.32 3.34
CA LEU A 80 6.03 -3.24 3.96
C LEU A 80 6.66 -4.62 4.23
N LYS A 81 7.50 -5.13 3.32
CA LYS A 81 8.25 -6.37 3.56
C LYS A 81 9.19 -6.23 4.77
N ALA A 82 9.83 -5.08 4.95
CA ALA A 82 10.67 -4.83 6.11
C ALA A 82 9.84 -4.83 7.41
N ILE A 83 8.71 -4.14 7.45
CA ILE A 83 7.80 -4.14 8.62
C ILE A 83 7.30 -5.54 8.94
N GLU A 84 6.89 -6.31 7.92
CA GLU A 84 6.47 -7.71 8.08
C GLU A 84 7.57 -8.55 8.73
N GLN A 85 8.81 -8.46 8.23
CA GLN A 85 9.94 -9.19 8.80
C GLN A 85 10.25 -8.75 10.23
N GLN A 86 10.25 -7.44 10.50
CA GLN A 86 10.47 -6.91 11.86
C GLN A 86 9.41 -7.41 12.85
N ALA A 87 8.15 -7.54 12.42
CA ALA A 87 7.08 -8.07 13.26
C ALA A 87 7.27 -9.57 13.53
N LEU A 88 7.68 -10.35 12.52
CA LEU A 88 8.01 -11.77 12.67
C LEU A 88 9.22 -12.00 13.58
N ASP A 89 10.22 -11.11 13.50
CA ASP A 89 11.41 -11.11 14.35
C ASP A 89 11.14 -10.57 15.77
N ARG A 90 9.89 -10.23 16.06
CA ARG A 90 9.41 -9.71 17.36
C ARG A 90 10.11 -8.44 17.81
N MET A 91 10.41 -7.54 16.87
CA MET A 91 10.93 -6.20 17.18
C MET A 91 9.93 -5.37 18.00
N ASP A 92 10.42 -4.28 18.59
CA ASP A 92 9.60 -3.41 19.40
C ASP A 92 8.56 -2.64 18.56
N ILE A 93 7.38 -2.43 19.15
CA ILE A 93 6.24 -1.77 18.50
C ILE A 93 6.56 -0.33 18.09
N LYS A 94 7.47 0.35 18.80
CA LYS A 94 7.81 1.74 18.48
C LYS A 94 8.55 1.80 17.15
N THR A 95 9.51 0.92 16.91
CA THR A 95 10.20 0.78 15.61
C THR A 95 9.21 0.49 14.48
N LEU A 96 8.34 -0.50 14.68
CA LEU A 96 7.31 -0.88 13.70
C LEU A 96 6.35 0.28 13.37
N SER A 97 5.93 1.03 14.40
CA SER A 97 5.02 2.16 14.26
C SER A 97 5.68 3.33 13.52
N MET A 98 6.97 3.60 13.77
CA MET A 98 7.73 4.61 13.03
C MET A 98 7.82 4.25 11.54
N CYS A 99 8.15 3.00 11.21
CA CYS A 99 8.19 2.55 9.82
C CYS A 99 6.82 2.61 9.13
N LEU A 100 5.73 2.32 9.84
CA LEU A 100 4.38 2.44 9.29
C LEU A 100 3.99 3.91 9.04
N GLU A 101 4.40 4.84 9.90
CA GLU A 101 4.11 6.27 9.74
C GLU A 101 4.74 6.83 8.45
N ASP A 102 5.97 6.41 8.13
CA ASP A 102 6.68 6.78 6.90
C ASP A 102 5.93 6.38 5.62
N LEU A 103 5.02 5.40 5.72
CA LEU A 103 4.21 4.91 4.60
C LEU A 103 2.92 5.69 4.38
N LYS A 104 2.41 6.44 5.36
CA LYS A 104 1.07 7.07 5.25
C LYS A 104 0.98 8.08 4.11
N VAL A 105 1.98 8.95 3.99
CA VAL A 105 2.03 9.96 2.92
C VAL A 105 2.11 9.31 1.52
N PRO A 106 3.06 8.41 1.22
CA PRO A 106 3.13 7.81 -0.11
C PRO A 106 1.91 6.95 -0.46
N ILE A 107 1.27 6.29 0.53
CA ILE A 107 0.01 5.57 0.32
C ILE A 107 -1.13 6.54 0.00
N GLY A 108 -1.22 7.68 0.70
CA GLY A 108 -2.20 8.72 0.42
C GLY A 108 -2.06 9.28 -1.01
N ILE A 109 -0.82 9.55 -1.44
CA ILE A 109 -0.54 10.04 -2.79
C ILE A 109 -0.98 9.03 -3.86
N LEU A 110 -0.66 7.74 -3.68
CA LEU A 110 -1.13 6.70 -4.60
C LEU A 110 -2.67 6.66 -4.63
N THR A 111 -3.32 6.73 -3.47
CA THR A 111 -4.78 6.68 -3.38
C THR A 111 -5.43 7.84 -4.15
N VAL A 112 -4.86 9.05 -4.09
CA VAL A 112 -5.31 10.20 -4.89
C VAL A 112 -5.09 9.95 -6.39
N GLN A 113 -3.91 9.48 -6.79
CA GLN A 113 -3.61 9.16 -8.20
C GLN A 113 -4.59 8.13 -8.78
N LEU A 114 -4.97 7.12 -7.99
CA LEU A 114 -5.93 6.10 -8.40
C LEU A 114 -7.35 6.66 -8.52
N HIS A 115 -7.74 7.59 -7.64
CA HIS A 115 -9.01 8.31 -7.74
C HIS A 115 -9.08 9.19 -8.99
N ASP A 116 -8.01 9.93 -9.29
CA ASP A 116 -7.91 10.78 -10.48
C ASP A 116 -7.96 9.93 -11.75
N TYR A 117 -7.22 8.81 -11.78
CA TYR A 117 -7.29 7.85 -12.88
C TYR A 117 -8.72 7.35 -13.06
N LYS A 118 -9.40 6.89 -12.00
CA LYS A 118 -10.79 6.40 -12.10
C LYS A 118 -11.74 7.48 -12.65
N SER A 119 -11.59 8.72 -12.21
CA SER A 119 -12.48 9.83 -12.60
C SER A 119 -12.39 10.16 -14.11
N ASN A 120 -11.22 9.97 -14.72
CA ASN A 120 -11.01 10.17 -16.16
C ASN A 120 -11.59 9.04 -17.05
N PHE A 121 -12.02 7.92 -16.46
CA PHE A 121 -12.52 6.74 -17.17
C PHE A 121 -13.97 6.37 -16.84
N GLN A 122 -14.70 7.20 -16.09
CA GLN A 122 -16.15 7.04 -15.92
C GLN A 122 -16.86 7.49 -17.22
N PHE A 123 -17.52 6.55 -17.89
CA PHE A 123 -18.46 6.79 -19.00
C PHE A 123 -19.89 6.90 -18.48
#